data_AF-A0A815ZP16-F1
#
_entry.id   AF-A0A815ZP16-F1
#
_cell.length_a   1.000
_cell.length_b   1.000
_cell.length_c   1.000
_cell.angle_alpha   90.00
_cell.angle_beta   90.00
_cell.angle_gamma   90.00
#
_symmetry.space_group_name_H-M   'P 1'
#
loop_
_entity.id
_entity.type
_entity.pdbx_description
1 polymer ?
#
loop_
_entity_poly.entity_id
_entity_poly.type
_entity_poly.pdbx_seq_one_letter_code
_entity_poly.pdbx_strand_id
1 'polypeptide(L)'
;MDIVAANSGSNKIAIFIGYGNFTFLNPMTYATGFRPMSISPGDFNNDTQLDIVIANYDSESVSIFLGYGNGSFATQETYSTGSNSYLYFVTVGDYNNDAIQDIVVGNQGTNNLGIFLGYGKGTFLSITLYPTGYGSCPFSIVVGDFNNDRKFRFCRSQ
;
A
#
# COMPACT_ATOMS: atom_id res chain seq x y z
N MET A 1 -13.35 -7.77 -13.81
CA MET A 1 -12.36 -6.72 -13.50
C MET A 1 -13.02 -5.80 -12.52
N ASP A 2 -12.35 -5.61 -11.40
CA ASP A 2 -12.87 -4.90 -10.24
C ASP A 2 -12.05 -3.61 -10.03
N ILE A 3 -12.60 -2.66 -9.29
CA ILE A 3 -11.97 -1.35 -9.07
C ILE A 3 -12.03 -1.04 -7.57
N VAL A 4 -10.95 -0.48 -7.04
CA VAL A 4 -10.93 0.11 -5.71
C VAL A 4 -10.54 1.57 -5.80
N ALA A 5 -11.29 2.43 -5.11
CA ALA A 5 -11.08 3.87 -5.09
C ALA A 5 -10.90 4.38 -3.65
N ALA A 6 -9.90 5.23 -3.43
CA ALA A 6 -9.75 5.99 -2.19
C ALA A 6 -10.62 7.24 -2.27
N ASN A 7 -11.48 7.43 -1.27
CA ASN A 7 -12.36 8.58 -1.17
C ASN A 7 -11.87 9.46 -0.02
N SER A 8 -10.98 10.40 -0.34
CA SER A 8 -10.34 11.29 0.64
C SER A 8 -11.34 12.10 1.46
N GLY A 9 -12.44 12.55 0.85
CA GLY A 9 -13.48 13.33 1.53
C GLY A 9 -14.35 12.55 2.52
N SER A 10 -14.47 11.22 2.37
CA SER A 10 -15.29 10.38 3.24
C SER A 10 -14.47 9.45 4.15
N ASN A 11 -13.14 9.45 4.03
CA ASN A 11 -12.22 8.59 4.78
C ASN A 11 -12.55 7.11 4.61
N LYS A 12 -12.84 6.72 3.37
CA LYS A 12 -13.21 5.35 3.00
C LYS A 12 -12.53 4.92 1.71
N ILE A 13 -12.41 3.61 1.52
CA ILE A 13 -12.31 3.03 0.17
C ILE A 13 -13.69 2.58 -0.31
N ALA A 14 -13.91 2.61 -1.63
CA ALA A 14 -15.05 1.99 -2.29
C ALA A 14 -14.57 0.90 -3.25
N ILE A 15 -15.16 -0.28 -3.16
CA ILE A 15 -14.84 -1.45 -3.99
C ILE A 15 -16.02 -1.72 -4.92
N PHE A 16 -15.74 -1.69 -6.21
CA PHE A 16 -16.68 -1.95 -7.29
C PHE A 16 -16.37 -3.32 -7.89
N ILE A 17 -17.26 -4.29 -7.64
CA ILE A 17 -17.15 -5.64 -8.21
C ILE A 17 -17.84 -5.65 -9.57
N GLY A 18 -17.09 -6.02 -10.60
CA GLY A 18 -17.50 -5.94 -12.00
C GLY A 18 -18.07 -7.25 -12.52
N TYR A 19 -19.11 -7.14 -13.35
CA TYR A 19 -19.72 -8.29 -14.05
C TYR A 19 -18.95 -8.74 -15.31
N GLY A 20 -17.80 -8.11 -15.61
CA GLY A 20 -17.00 -8.40 -16.81
C GLY A 20 -17.47 -7.70 -18.09
N ASN A 21 -18.51 -6.85 -17.99
CA ASN A 21 -19.06 -6.08 -19.12
C ASN A 21 -19.08 -4.56 -18.83
N PHE A 22 -18.15 -4.09 -17.99
CA PHE A 22 -18.08 -2.70 -17.51
C PHE A 22 -19.28 -2.20 -16.68
N THR A 23 -20.12 -3.12 -16.19
CA THR A 23 -21.11 -2.80 -15.14
C THR A 23 -20.63 -3.35 -13.80
N PHE A 24 -21.08 -2.71 -12.71
CA PHE A 24 -20.63 -3.00 -11.35
C PHE A 24 -21.82 -3.20 -10.41
N LEU A 25 -21.60 -4.01 -9.37
CA LEU A 25 -22.47 -4.05 -8.19
C LEU A 25 -22.47 -2.70 -7.46
N ASN A 26 -23.44 -2.50 -6.55
CA ASN A 26 -23.36 -1.41 -5.59
C ASN A 26 -22.05 -1.54 -4.79
N PRO A 27 -21.29 -0.44 -4.63
CA PRO A 27 -19.96 -0.53 -4.05
C PRO A 27 -20.04 -0.86 -2.55
N MET A 28 -19.17 -1.76 -2.13
CA MET A 28 -18.88 -1.95 -0.71
C MET A 28 -17.91 -0.86 -0.25
N THR A 29 -18.06 -0.37 0.98
CA THR A 29 -17.17 0.67 1.51
C THR A 29 -16.58 0.26 2.83
N TYR A 30 -15.29 0.59 3.01
CA TYR A 30 -14.53 0.31 4.22
C TYR A 30 -13.92 1.60 4.74
N ALA A 31 -14.03 1.85 6.04
CA ALA A 31 -13.42 3.01 6.67
C ALA A 31 -11.90 2.85 6.74
N THR A 32 -11.17 3.91 6.41
CA THR A 32 -9.70 3.98 6.45
C THR A 32 -9.24 4.88 7.59
N GLY A 33 -7.99 5.35 7.54
CA GLY A 33 -7.59 6.58 8.22
C GLY A 33 -8.11 7.84 7.50
N PHE A 34 -7.72 9.00 8.01
CA PHE A 34 -8.12 10.30 7.50
C PHE A 34 -7.35 10.68 6.22
N ARG A 35 -8.11 11.19 5.25
CA ARG A 35 -7.63 11.64 3.94
C ARG A 35 -6.75 10.59 3.23
N PRO A 36 -7.32 9.41 2.87
CA PRO A 36 -6.60 8.44 2.06
C PRO A 36 -6.22 9.05 0.70
N MET A 37 -4.92 9.01 0.35
CA MET A 37 -4.38 9.66 -0.86
C MET A 37 -3.89 8.68 -1.92
N SER A 38 -3.47 7.48 -1.53
CA SER A 38 -2.94 6.47 -2.44
C SER A 38 -3.36 5.08 -2.00
N ILE A 39 -3.54 4.18 -2.96
CA ILE A 39 -3.88 2.77 -2.78
C ILE A 39 -2.91 1.93 -3.60
N SER A 40 -2.45 0.80 -3.05
CA SER A 40 -1.76 -0.24 -3.83
C SER A 40 -2.31 -1.62 -3.45
N PRO A 41 -2.55 -2.50 -4.43
CA PRO A 41 -2.82 -3.91 -4.16
C PRO A 41 -1.52 -4.64 -3.78
N GLY A 42 -1.66 -5.77 -3.09
CA GLY A 42 -0.59 -6.70 -2.75
C GLY A 42 -1.12 -8.07 -2.32
N ASP A 43 -0.23 -8.99 -1.96
CA ASP A 43 -0.52 -10.24 -1.23
C ASP A 43 0.46 -10.26 -0.06
N PHE A 44 -0.01 -9.79 1.09
CA PHE A 44 0.82 -9.51 2.27
C PHE A 44 0.89 -10.72 3.22
N ASN A 45 0.01 -11.70 3.01
CA ASN A 45 -0.10 -12.91 3.84
C ASN A 45 0.17 -14.20 3.06
N ASN A 46 0.59 -14.10 1.79
CA ASN A 46 0.93 -15.19 0.88
C ASN A 46 -0.21 -16.21 0.70
N ASP A 47 -1.45 -15.73 0.70
CA ASP A 47 -2.64 -16.56 0.50
C ASP A 47 -3.19 -16.51 -0.93
N THR A 48 -2.50 -15.81 -1.84
CA THR A 48 -2.82 -15.60 -3.26
C THR A 48 -4.04 -14.73 -3.53
N GLN A 49 -4.66 -14.16 -2.50
CA GLN A 49 -5.75 -13.20 -2.64
C GLN A 49 -5.19 -11.77 -2.61
N LEU A 50 -5.86 -10.86 -3.32
CA LEU A 50 -5.45 -9.46 -3.31
C LEU A 50 -5.85 -8.80 -1.99
N ASP A 51 -4.83 -8.36 -1.27
CA ASP A 51 -4.87 -7.43 -0.16
C ASP A 51 -4.72 -5.99 -0.66
N ILE A 52 -4.93 -5.03 0.25
CA ILE A 52 -4.84 -3.60 -0.07
C ILE A 52 -4.09 -2.86 1.02
N VAL A 53 -3.16 -1.98 0.62
CA VAL A 53 -2.59 -0.93 1.48
C VAL A 53 -3.08 0.44 1.02
N ILE A 54 -3.39 1.30 1.99
CA ILE A 54 -3.78 2.70 1.75
C ILE A 54 -2.87 3.63 2.54
N ALA A 55 -2.36 4.67 1.88
CA ALA A 55 -1.67 5.78 2.53
C ALA A 55 -2.69 6.82 3.04
N ASN A 56 -2.75 7.02 4.35
CA ASN A 56 -3.64 7.99 4.98
C ASN A 56 -2.86 9.25 5.34
N TYR A 57 -3.06 10.33 4.58
CA TYR A 57 -2.24 11.52 4.71
C TYR A 57 -2.36 12.16 6.09
N ASP A 58 -3.59 12.43 6.55
CA ASP A 58 -3.82 13.20 7.78
C ASP A 58 -3.74 12.31 9.03
N SER A 59 -3.90 11.00 8.87
CA SER A 59 -3.68 10.02 9.95
C SER A 59 -2.21 9.65 10.15
N GLU A 60 -1.32 10.03 9.24
CA GLU A 60 0.13 9.74 9.36
C GLU A 60 0.38 8.22 9.55
N SER A 61 -0.33 7.45 8.74
CA SER A 61 -0.37 6.00 8.83
C SER A 61 -0.67 5.34 7.49
N VAL A 62 -0.39 4.04 7.42
CA VAL A 62 -0.96 3.16 6.40
C VAL A 62 -2.04 2.27 7.00
N SER A 63 -3.11 2.03 6.25
CA SER A 63 -4.12 1.02 6.55
C SER A 63 -3.90 -0.19 5.67
N ILE A 64 -3.97 -1.39 6.24
CA ILE A 64 -3.82 -2.67 5.53
C ILE A 64 -5.11 -3.47 5.68
N PHE A 65 -5.66 -3.92 4.57
CA PHE A 65 -6.85 -4.74 4.47
C PHE A 65 -6.49 -6.07 3.84
N LEU A 66 -6.67 -7.17 4.59
CA LEU A 66 -6.48 -8.52 4.05
C LEU A 66 -7.74 -8.96 3.30
N GLY A 67 -7.57 -9.45 2.09
CA GLY A 67 -8.64 -9.85 1.18
C GLY A 67 -9.11 -11.28 1.41
N TYR A 68 -10.42 -11.50 1.30
CA TYR A 68 -11.02 -12.85 1.30
C TYR A 68 -11.27 -13.38 -0.12
N GLY A 69 -10.65 -12.77 -1.15
CA GLY A 69 -10.70 -13.25 -2.54
C GLY A 69 -12.05 -13.11 -3.25
N ASN A 70 -13.10 -12.72 -2.53
CA ASN A 70 -14.46 -12.51 -3.05
C ASN A 70 -14.85 -11.03 -3.14
N GLY A 71 -13.86 -10.13 -3.06
CA GLY A 71 -14.07 -8.68 -3.05
C GLY A 71 -14.40 -8.08 -1.68
N SER A 72 -14.45 -8.91 -0.62
CA SER A 72 -14.55 -8.44 0.76
C SER A 72 -13.21 -8.53 1.49
N PHE A 73 -13.07 -7.72 2.54
CA PHE A 73 -11.84 -7.55 3.29
C PHE A 73 -12.07 -7.72 4.80
N ALA A 74 -11.02 -8.15 5.50
CA ALA A 74 -10.95 -8.11 6.95
C ALA A 74 -10.95 -6.67 7.49
N THR A 75 -11.11 -6.52 8.80
CA THR A 75 -10.91 -5.24 9.47
C THR A 75 -9.48 -4.75 9.23
N GLN A 76 -9.31 -3.44 9.03
CA GLN A 76 -8.01 -2.87 8.79
C GLN A 76 -7.07 -3.03 10.01
N GLU A 77 -5.81 -3.30 9.71
CA GLU A 77 -4.70 -3.04 10.62
C GLU A 77 -4.05 -1.70 10.24
N THR A 78 -3.56 -0.95 11.22
CA THR A 78 -3.00 0.39 11.00
C THR A 78 -1.57 0.48 11.53
N TYR A 79 -0.69 1.04 10.70
CA TYR A 79 0.72 1.22 11.03
C TYR A 79 1.10 2.69 10.92
N SER A 80 1.62 3.28 12.01
CA SER A 80 2.06 4.67 12.02
C SER A 80 3.36 4.85 11.25
N THR A 81 3.50 5.99 10.58
CA THR A 81 4.70 6.40 9.85
C THR A 81 5.45 7.54 10.56
N GLY A 82 5.04 7.86 11.78
CA GLY A 82 5.60 8.93 12.60
C GLY A 82 4.92 10.29 12.37
N SER A 83 5.06 11.15 13.37
CA SER A 83 4.40 12.46 13.39
C SER A 83 4.85 13.38 12.25
N ASN A 84 3.91 14.14 11.69
CA ASN A 84 4.11 15.06 10.57
C ASN A 84 4.61 14.40 9.27
N SER A 85 4.38 13.11 9.08
CA SER A 85 4.88 12.37 7.91
C SER A 85 4.12 12.68 6.62
N TYR A 86 2.80 12.87 6.68
CA TYR A 86 1.97 13.36 5.56
C TYR A 86 2.14 12.54 4.27
N LEU A 87 1.70 11.28 4.29
CA LEU A 87 1.92 10.36 3.18
C LEU A 87 1.09 10.72 1.93
N TYR A 88 1.75 10.83 0.79
CA TYR A 88 1.09 11.04 -0.50
C TYR A 88 0.98 9.77 -1.35
N PHE A 89 1.95 8.87 -1.22
CA PHE A 89 2.09 7.73 -2.13
C PHE A 89 2.52 6.48 -1.38
N VAL A 90 2.05 5.33 -1.88
CA VAL A 90 2.45 4.00 -1.41
C VAL A 90 2.71 3.08 -2.60
N THR A 91 3.70 2.21 -2.47
CA THR A 91 4.00 1.17 -3.45
C THR A 91 4.36 -0.13 -2.74
N VAL A 92 4.10 -1.25 -3.41
CA VAL A 92 4.21 -2.61 -2.86
C VAL A 92 5.10 -3.45 -3.76
N GLY A 93 5.96 -4.27 -3.15
CA GLY A 93 6.83 -5.20 -3.84
C GLY A 93 7.76 -5.92 -2.88
N ASP A 94 8.39 -7.00 -3.31
CA ASP A 94 9.47 -7.64 -2.55
C ASP A 94 10.75 -6.81 -2.73
N TYR A 95 11.09 -6.00 -1.72
CA TYR A 95 12.19 -5.04 -1.81
C TYR A 95 13.48 -5.54 -1.16
N ASN A 96 13.39 -6.59 -0.34
CA ASN A 96 14.53 -7.20 0.33
C ASN A 96 14.90 -8.60 -0.25
N ASN A 97 14.12 -9.13 -1.18
CA ASN A 97 14.24 -10.45 -1.83
C ASN A 97 14.02 -11.64 -0.89
N ASP A 98 13.07 -11.53 0.04
CA ASP A 98 12.66 -12.63 0.92
C ASP A 98 11.38 -13.35 0.45
N ALA A 99 10.86 -12.99 -0.73
CA ALA A 99 9.61 -13.47 -1.31
C ALA A 99 8.35 -13.10 -0.50
N ILE A 100 8.43 -12.07 0.33
CA ILE A 100 7.31 -11.44 1.03
C ILE A 100 7.16 -10.02 0.51
N GLN A 101 5.92 -9.57 0.38
CA GLN A 101 5.67 -8.19 -0.07
C GLN A 101 5.94 -7.19 1.05
N ASP A 102 6.76 -6.20 0.72
CA ASP A 102 7.06 -5.03 1.53
C ASP A 102 6.26 -3.82 1.05
N ILE A 103 6.18 -2.80 1.90
CA ILE A 103 5.51 -1.53 1.60
C ILE A 103 6.53 -0.39 1.68
N VAL A 104 6.54 0.48 0.67
CA VAL A 104 7.30 1.73 0.67
C VAL A 104 6.33 2.91 0.58
N VAL A 105 6.55 3.91 1.43
CA VAL A 105 5.75 5.14 1.51
C VAL A 105 6.60 6.38 1.31
N GLY A 106 5.99 7.41 0.72
CA GLY A 106 6.60 8.74 0.59
C GLY A 106 6.11 9.66 1.68
N ASN A 107 6.97 9.98 2.64
CA ASN A 107 6.65 10.90 3.74
C ASN A 107 7.03 12.32 3.34
N GLN A 108 6.06 13.07 2.83
CA GLN A 108 6.28 14.42 2.33
C GLN A 108 6.73 15.36 3.46
N GLY A 109 6.08 15.31 4.62
CA GLY A 109 6.33 16.27 5.70
C GLY A 109 7.67 16.08 6.40
N THR A 110 8.16 14.83 6.46
CA THR A 110 9.46 14.49 7.08
C THR A 110 10.59 14.28 6.07
N ASN A 111 10.34 14.50 4.77
CA ASN A 111 11.35 14.43 3.70
C ASN A 111 12.14 13.12 3.66
N ASN A 112 11.43 11.99 3.77
CA ASN A 112 12.03 10.66 3.71
C ASN A 112 11.09 9.65 3.04
N LEU A 113 11.67 8.51 2.65
CA LEU A 113 10.92 7.30 2.36
C LEU A 113 10.81 6.49 3.65
N GLY A 114 9.64 5.88 3.87
CA GLY A 114 9.46 4.87 4.89
C GLY A 114 9.32 3.50 4.27
N ILE A 115 9.96 2.48 4.85
CA ILE A 115 9.86 1.09 4.41
C ILE A 115 9.33 0.24 5.56
N PHE A 116 8.23 -0.46 5.31
CA PHE A 116 7.70 -1.51 6.18
C PHE A 116 8.04 -2.86 5.54
N LEU A 117 8.90 -3.63 6.21
CA LEU A 117 9.22 -4.98 5.77
C LEU A 117 8.11 -5.95 6.18
N GLY A 118 7.67 -6.79 5.26
CA GLY A 118 6.63 -7.79 5.49
C GLY A 118 7.13 -8.96 6.33
N TYR A 119 6.20 -9.64 7.02
CA TYR A 119 6.46 -10.89 7.74
C TYR A 119 5.63 -12.08 7.19
N GLY A 120 4.95 -11.89 6.05
CA GLY A 120 4.26 -12.95 5.30
C GLY A 120 2.99 -13.47 5.96
N LYS A 121 2.40 -12.68 6.87
CA LYS A 121 1.15 -13.01 7.58
C LYS A 121 0.19 -11.82 7.65
N GLY A 122 0.35 -10.86 6.74
CA GLY A 122 -0.36 -9.59 6.79
C GLY A 122 0.16 -8.62 7.86
N THR A 123 1.30 -8.93 8.46
CA THR A 123 1.95 -8.10 9.49
C THR A 123 3.29 -7.56 9.01
N PHE A 124 3.65 -6.39 9.53
CA PHE A 124 4.84 -5.66 9.11
C PHE A 124 5.72 -5.26 10.28
N LEU A 125 7.02 -5.18 10.05
CA LEU A 125 7.98 -4.65 11.01
C LEU A 125 7.81 -3.14 11.20
N SER A 126 8.43 -2.59 12.25
CA SER A 126 8.49 -1.14 12.43
C SER A 126 9.15 -0.46 11.23
N ILE A 127 8.64 0.71 10.88
CA ILE A 127 9.08 1.48 9.72
C ILE A 127 10.58 1.84 9.82
N THR A 128 11.30 1.66 8.73
CA THR A 128 12.67 2.17 8.55
C THR A 128 12.64 3.41 7.65
N LEU A 129 13.31 4.48 8.06
CA LEU A 129 13.27 5.78 7.36
C LEU A 129 14.56 6.06 6.59
N TYR A 130 14.42 6.52 5.34
CA TYR A 130 15.52 6.87 4.44
C TYR A 130 15.37 8.31 3.95
N PRO A 131 16.25 9.24 4.36
CA PRO A 131 16.16 10.64 3.96
C PRO A 131 16.24 10.84 2.45
N THR A 132 15.40 11.71 1.90
CA THR A 132 15.45 12.11 0.49
C THR A 132 16.04 13.51 0.28
N GLY A 133 16.55 14.13 1.35
CA GLY A 133 17.14 15.47 1.35
C GLY A 133 16.22 16.53 1.96
N TYR A 134 16.78 17.61 2.47
CA TYR A 134 16.01 18.68 3.11
C TYR A 134 15.07 19.36 2.10
N GLY A 135 13.77 19.44 2.43
CA GLY A 135 12.76 20.08 1.58
C GLY A 135 12.40 19.32 0.31
N SER A 136 12.73 18.03 0.22
CA SER A 136 12.50 17.19 -0.96
C SER A 136 11.03 16.88 -1.23
N CYS A 137 10.18 16.85 -0.19
CA CYS A 137 8.73 16.61 -0.30
C CYS A 137 8.36 15.45 -1.25
N PRO A 138 8.80 14.20 -1.00
CA PRO A 138 8.58 13.08 -1.93
C PRO A 138 7.08 12.86 -2.20
N PHE A 139 6.70 12.94 -3.49
CA PHE A 139 5.28 12.92 -3.91
C PHE A 139 4.89 11.64 -4.67
N SER A 140 5.84 11.00 -5.35
CA SER A 140 5.62 9.77 -6.11
C SER A 140 6.86 8.88 -6.01
N ILE A 141 6.65 7.56 -6.11
CA ILE A 141 7.69 6.56 -5.97
C ILE A 141 7.57 5.58 -7.14
N VAL A 142 8.70 5.31 -7.78
CA VAL A 142 8.84 4.25 -8.77
C VAL A 142 9.98 3.35 -8.32
N VAL A 143 9.75 2.05 -8.33
CA VAL A 143 10.77 1.05 -8.02
C VAL A 143 11.14 0.29 -9.28
N GLY A 144 12.43 0.04 -9.46
CA GLY A 144 12.98 -0.68 -10.59
C GLY A 144 14.47 -0.93 -10.41
N ASP A 145 15.00 -1.92 -11.14
CA ASP A 145 16.44 -2.18 -11.20
C ASP A 145 17.11 -1.19 -12.16
N PHE A 146 17.43 0.01 -11.66
CA PHE A 146 18.02 1.09 -12.44
C PHE A 146 19.54 0.92 -12.71
N ASN A 147 20.20 0.00 -12.00
CA ASN A 147 21.64 -0.25 -12.15
C ASN A 147 21.97 -1.65 -12.70
N ASN A 148 20.95 -2.46 -13.02
CA ASN A 148 21.08 -3.84 -13.51
C ASN A 148 21.91 -4.73 -12.59
N ASP A 149 21.82 -4.52 -11.28
CA ASP A 149 22.52 -5.34 -10.29
C ASP A 149 21.80 -6.66 -10.00
N ARG A 150 20.57 -6.83 -10.52
CA ARG A 150 19.75 -8.04 -10.44
C ARG A 150 19.52 -8.53 -9.02
N LYS A 151 19.59 -7.64 -8.03
CA LYS A 151 19.19 -8.02 -6.68
C LYS A 151 17.70 -8.27 -6.62
N PHE A 152 16.88 -7.51 -7.33
CA PHE A 152 15.44 -7.75 -7.49
C PHE A 152 15.19 -8.94 -8.41
N ARG A 153 14.91 -10.12 -7.85
CA ARG A 153 14.45 -11.26 -8.64
C ARG A 153 12.95 -11.45 -8.44
N PHE A 154 12.17 -11.03 -9.43
CA PHE A 154 10.85 -11.63 -9.63
C PHE A 154 11.04 -13.11 -9.96
N CYS A 155 10.39 -13.99 -9.20
CA CYS A 155 10.29 -15.40 -9.52
C CYS A 155 9.63 -15.53 -10.90
N ARG A 156 10.38 -15.98 -11.91
CA ARG A 156 9.80 -16.36 -13.21
C ARG A 156 9.07 -17.68 -13.02
N SER A 157 7.74 -17.69 -13.12
CA SER A 157 7.02 -18.90 -13.48
C SER A 157 7.30 -19.23 -14.95
N GLN A 158 7.86 -20.42 -15.19
CA GLN A 158 7.66 -21.16 -16.44
C GLN A 158 6.56 -22.20 -16.20
#